data_AF-A0A140L6W3-F1
#
_entry.id   AF-A0A140L6W3-F1
#
_cell.length_a   1.000
_cell.length_b   1.000
_cell.length_c   1.000
_cell.angle_alpha   90.00
_cell.angle_beta   90.00
_cell.angle_gamma   90.00
#
_symmetry.space_group_name_H-M   'P 1'
#
loop_
_entity.id
_entity.type
_entity.pdbx_description
1 polymer ?
#
loop_
_entity_poly.entity_id
_entity_poly.type
_entity_poly.pdbx_seq_one_letter_code
_entity_poly.pdbx_strand_id
1 'polypeptide(L)'
;MQIVTKAKQSCVAYKKAPPKKPGRGRPPKKDEAVKLKNLFETKKDSFIETTIMIYGKEETIRYYCINLLWGQKLYQELRFVLVEYKGSHSILVSTDTTLEPTAIIRLYSYRFKIECTFRELKQVIGGFAYRFWSKSMPKLKRYRKKNEKHPVELIEDEKAKERIVQTVKAIEGYVMCCCIAMGILQFVSLKYCGCIDTTKLRYLRTPSKEIVSEATIAHYLRRNIFSIMAKNQEILITKIIMQKQLEPEFYEDLQVS
;
A
#
# COMPACT_ATOMS: atom_id res chain seq x y z
N MET A 1 16.58 -10.17 4.14
CA MET A 1 15.22 -9.59 4.05
C MET A 1 14.24 -10.73 3.83
N GLN A 2 13.25 -10.90 4.71
CA GLN A 2 12.19 -11.90 4.52
C GLN A 2 11.00 -11.27 3.79
N ILE A 3 10.41 -11.98 2.83
CA ILE A 3 9.35 -11.47 1.96
C ILE A 3 8.22 -12.49 1.89
N VAL A 4 6.99 -12.02 2.05
CA VAL A 4 5.77 -12.77 1.74
C VAL A 4 5.06 -12.12 0.55
N THR A 5 4.71 -12.90 -0.47
CA THR A 5 4.04 -12.40 -1.69
C THR A 5 3.06 -13.42 -2.26
N LYS A 6 2.23 -12.99 -3.21
CA LYS A 6 1.33 -13.87 -3.98
C LYS A 6 1.94 -14.17 -5.34
N ALA A 7 2.12 -15.45 -5.63
CA ALA A 7 2.53 -15.92 -6.94
C ALA A 7 1.34 -15.95 -7.92
N LYS A 8 1.65 -15.86 -9.21
CA LYS A 8 0.68 -16.12 -10.27
C LYS A 8 0.23 -17.58 -10.21
N GLN A 9 -1.02 -17.87 -10.57
CA GLN A 9 -1.50 -19.25 -10.63
C GLN A 9 -0.68 -20.11 -11.60
N SER A 10 -0.21 -19.54 -12.71
CA SER A 10 0.66 -20.22 -13.69
C SER A 10 2.11 -20.43 -13.21
N CYS A 11 2.41 -20.18 -11.93
CA CYS A 11 3.76 -20.32 -11.39
C CYS A 11 4.23 -21.78 -11.43
N VAL A 12 5.47 -21.96 -11.89
CA VAL A 12 6.18 -23.24 -11.92
C VAL A 12 7.34 -23.15 -10.94
N ALA A 13 7.37 -24.09 -10.01
CA ALA A 13 8.48 -24.31 -9.09
C ALA A 13 9.11 -25.68 -9.38
N TYR A 14 10.22 -26.02 -8.72
CA TYR A 14 10.96 -27.25 -8.97
C TYR A 14 11.25 -28.00 -7.68
N LYS A 15 11.25 -29.33 -7.75
CA LYS A 15 11.73 -30.14 -6.63
C LYS A 15 13.25 -29.98 -6.46
N LYS A 16 13.74 -30.20 -5.23
CA LYS A 16 15.18 -30.27 -4.96
C LYS A 16 15.79 -31.43 -5.74
N ALA A 17 16.98 -31.20 -6.29
CA ALA A 17 17.72 -32.28 -6.94
C ALA A 17 18.05 -33.39 -5.92
N PRO A 18 17.96 -34.67 -6.32
CA PRO A 18 18.42 -35.77 -5.49
C PRO A 18 19.93 -35.63 -5.20
N PRO A 19 20.43 -36.24 -4.11
CA PRO A 19 21.85 -36.23 -3.79
C PRO A 19 22.71 -36.73 -4.96
N LYS A 20 23.90 -36.15 -5.11
CA LYS A 20 24.80 -36.39 -6.24
C LYS A 20 25.12 -37.90 -6.36
N LYS A 21 24.73 -38.51 -7.47
CA LYS A 21 25.20 -39.85 -7.84
C LYS A 21 26.68 -39.79 -8.24
N PRO A 22 27.51 -40.79 -7.90
CA PRO A 22 28.90 -40.83 -8.34
C PRO A 22 28.97 -40.89 -9.87
N GLY A 23 29.66 -39.93 -10.49
CA GLY A 23 29.72 -39.79 -11.95
C GLY A 23 30.38 -38.48 -12.41
N ARG A 24 30.76 -38.43 -13.69
CA ARG A 24 31.39 -37.28 -14.33
C ARG A 24 30.30 -36.28 -14.79
N GLY A 25 30.44 -35.00 -14.44
CA GLY A 25 29.53 -33.93 -14.85
C GLY A 25 29.08 -32.99 -13.72
N ARG A 26 28.48 -31.85 -14.10
CA ARG A 26 27.91 -30.88 -13.14
C ARG A 26 26.59 -31.41 -12.58
N PRO A 27 26.42 -31.48 -11.24
CA PRO A 27 25.16 -31.92 -10.65
C PRO A 27 23.97 -31.06 -11.10
N PRO A 28 22.79 -31.66 -11.35
CA PRO A 28 21.58 -30.89 -11.64
C PRO A 28 21.22 -30.01 -10.44
N LYS A 29 20.86 -28.75 -10.69
CA LYS A 29 20.47 -27.80 -9.62
C LYS A 29 19.04 -28.02 -9.12
N LYS A 30 18.22 -28.72 -9.90
CA LYS A 30 16.79 -28.91 -9.70
C LYS A 30 16.36 -30.23 -10.33
N ASP A 31 15.21 -30.72 -9.91
CA ASP A 31 14.59 -31.90 -10.48
C ASP A 31 13.30 -31.52 -11.24
N GLU A 32 12.24 -32.30 -11.10
CA GLU A 32 10.94 -32.15 -11.75
C GLU A 32 10.33 -30.75 -11.60
N ALA A 33 9.73 -30.27 -12.69
CA ALA A 33 8.94 -29.05 -12.73
C ALA A 33 7.52 -29.30 -12.17
N VAL A 34 7.14 -28.52 -11.15
CA VAL A 34 5.85 -28.59 -10.49
C VAL A 34 5.03 -27.36 -10.86
N LYS A 35 3.94 -27.56 -11.61
CA LYS A 35 2.94 -26.52 -11.87
C LYS A 35 2.08 -26.37 -10.61
N LEU A 36 2.22 -25.26 -9.90
CA LEU A 36 1.58 -25.08 -8.60
C LEU A 36 0.06 -25.07 -8.69
N LYS A 37 -0.53 -24.59 -9.80
CA LYS A 37 -1.98 -24.67 -10.04
C LYS A 37 -2.52 -26.09 -9.94
N ASN A 38 -1.78 -27.08 -10.44
CA ASN A 38 -2.23 -28.46 -10.47
C ASN A 38 -2.27 -29.12 -9.08
N LEU A 39 -1.56 -28.54 -8.10
CA LEU A 39 -1.54 -29.05 -6.73
C LEU A 39 -2.88 -28.87 -6.00
N PHE A 40 -3.71 -27.90 -6.41
CA PHE A 40 -5.08 -27.77 -5.86
C PHE A 40 -5.94 -29.00 -6.15
N GLU A 41 -5.75 -29.62 -7.32
CA GLU A 41 -6.49 -30.83 -7.71
C GLU A 41 -5.77 -32.10 -7.24
N THR A 42 -4.47 -32.21 -7.53
CA THR A 42 -3.69 -33.43 -7.28
C THR A 42 -3.36 -33.70 -5.81
N LYS A 43 -3.41 -32.66 -4.95
CA LYS A 43 -3.14 -32.77 -3.51
C LYS A 43 -4.32 -32.36 -2.65
N LYS A 44 -5.54 -32.42 -3.19
CA LYS A 44 -6.79 -32.00 -2.52
C LYS A 44 -6.97 -32.63 -1.12
N ASP A 45 -6.57 -33.89 -0.96
CA ASP A 45 -6.69 -34.61 0.31
C ASP A 45 -5.60 -34.22 1.33
N SER A 46 -4.53 -33.57 0.89
CA SER A 46 -3.45 -33.06 1.74
C SER A 46 -3.71 -31.63 2.23
N PHE A 47 -4.81 -30.99 1.83
CA PHE A 47 -5.18 -29.66 2.30
C PHE A 47 -5.77 -29.72 3.71
N ILE A 48 -5.16 -28.97 4.61
CA ILE A 48 -5.54 -28.84 6.02
C ILE A 48 -6.54 -27.69 6.15
N GLU A 49 -7.64 -27.94 6.84
CA GLU A 49 -8.62 -26.92 7.20
C GLU A 49 -8.25 -26.23 8.50
N THR A 50 -8.39 -24.91 8.55
CA THR A 50 -8.10 -24.11 9.74
C THR A 50 -8.97 -22.87 9.78
N THR A 51 -9.20 -22.34 10.98
CA THR A 51 -9.88 -21.07 11.19
C THR A 51 -8.84 -20.01 11.53
N ILE A 52 -8.81 -18.93 10.74
CA ILE A 52 -7.88 -17.82 10.98
C ILE A 52 -8.59 -16.47 10.87
N MET A 53 -8.07 -15.49 11.59
CA MET A 53 -8.53 -14.10 11.50
C MET A 53 -8.00 -13.45 10.22
N ILE A 54 -8.87 -13.24 9.23
CA ILE A 54 -8.56 -12.56 7.97
C ILE A 54 -9.43 -11.30 7.87
N TYR A 55 -8.82 -10.14 7.63
CA TYR A 55 -9.53 -8.86 7.50
C TYR A 55 -10.43 -8.51 8.71
N GLY A 56 -10.05 -8.94 9.92
CA GLY A 56 -10.82 -8.70 11.15
C GLY A 56 -12.08 -9.56 11.28
N LYS A 57 -12.19 -10.65 10.52
CA LYS A 57 -13.22 -11.67 10.66
C LYS A 57 -12.58 -13.06 10.79
N GLU A 58 -13.16 -13.91 11.62
CA GLU A 58 -12.81 -15.32 11.62
C GLU A 58 -13.35 -15.97 10.35
N GLU A 59 -12.46 -16.61 9.62
CA GLU A 59 -12.78 -17.24 8.34
C GLU A 59 -12.13 -18.62 8.32
N THR A 60 -12.91 -19.61 7.87
CA THR A 60 -12.41 -20.97 7.66
C THR A 60 -11.79 -21.06 6.28
N ILE A 61 -10.57 -21.59 6.22
CA ILE A 61 -9.81 -21.76 4.99
C ILE A 61 -9.19 -23.14 4.92
N ARG A 62 -8.84 -23.57 3.71
CA ARG A 62 -8.02 -24.77 3.51
C ARG A 62 -6.69 -24.37 2.89
N TYR A 63 -5.60 -24.98 3.35
CA TYR A 63 -4.29 -24.71 2.78
C TYR A 63 -3.42 -25.96 2.67
N TYR A 64 -2.47 -25.90 1.74
CA TYR A 64 -1.42 -26.90 1.57
C TYR A 64 -0.06 -26.21 1.50
N CYS A 65 0.90 -26.69 2.29
CA CYS A 65 2.24 -26.12 2.37
C CYS A 65 3.27 -27.05 1.76
N ILE A 66 4.17 -26.51 0.94
CA ILE A 66 5.28 -27.25 0.35
C ILE A 66 6.49 -26.35 0.14
N ASN A 67 7.69 -26.84 0.40
CA ASN A 67 8.92 -26.12 0.06
C ASN A 67 9.43 -26.58 -1.31
N LEU A 68 9.66 -25.63 -2.22
CA LEU A 68 10.11 -25.90 -3.59
C LEU A 68 11.15 -24.86 -4.01
N LEU A 69 11.94 -25.18 -5.03
CA LEU A 69 12.90 -24.28 -5.64
C LEU A 69 12.21 -23.36 -6.66
N TRP A 70 12.43 -22.06 -6.57
CA TRP A 70 11.89 -21.08 -7.50
C TRP A 70 12.88 -19.95 -7.81
N GLY A 71 12.69 -19.29 -8.95
CA GLY A 71 13.62 -18.29 -9.48
C GLY A 71 14.45 -18.79 -10.68
N GLN A 72 14.58 -17.93 -11.69
CA GLN A 72 15.37 -18.25 -12.89
C GLN A 72 16.86 -18.25 -12.55
N LYS A 73 17.55 -19.37 -12.82
CA LYS A 73 19.00 -19.61 -12.61
C LYS A 73 19.47 -19.66 -11.15
N LEU A 74 18.81 -18.95 -10.23
CA LEU A 74 19.12 -18.92 -8.80
C LEU A 74 18.53 -20.11 -8.04
N TYR A 75 17.31 -20.57 -8.38
CA TYR A 75 16.63 -21.72 -7.78
C TYR A 75 16.71 -21.72 -6.24
N GLN A 76 16.15 -20.69 -5.62
CA GLN A 76 16.12 -20.56 -4.16
C GLN A 76 14.99 -21.42 -3.61
N GLU A 77 15.22 -22.08 -2.48
CA GLU A 77 14.17 -22.77 -1.76
C GLU A 77 13.25 -21.76 -1.10
N LEU A 78 11.96 -21.85 -1.44
CA LEU A 78 10.92 -20.98 -0.92
C LEU A 78 9.76 -21.83 -0.41
N ARG A 79 9.07 -21.33 0.60
CA ARG A 79 7.88 -21.97 1.14
C ARG A 79 6.65 -21.49 0.37
N PHE A 80 5.98 -22.42 -0.28
CA PHE A 80 4.72 -22.21 -0.99
C PHE A 80 3.56 -22.62 -0.11
N VAL A 81 2.59 -21.73 0.02
CA VAL A 81 1.33 -21.99 0.72
C VAL A 81 0.19 -21.78 -0.26
N LEU A 82 -0.42 -22.88 -0.69
CA LEU A 82 -1.60 -22.89 -1.54
C LEU A 82 -2.82 -22.74 -0.65
N VAL A 83 -3.70 -21.79 -0.98
CA VAL A 83 -4.84 -21.40 -0.13
C VAL A 83 -6.12 -21.47 -0.96
N GLU A 84 -7.11 -22.17 -0.42
CA GLU A 84 -8.49 -22.16 -0.88
C GLU A 84 -9.32 -21.33 0.10
N TYR A 85 -9.93 -20.26 -0.40
CA TYR A 85 -10.76 -19.36 0.39
C TYR A 85 -11.97 -18.91 -0.41
N LYS A 86 -13.19 -19.21 0.06
CA LYS A 86 -14.46 -18.83 -0.58
C LYS A 86 -14.50 -19.16 -2.09
N GLY A 87 -14.07 -20.38 -2.44
CA GLY A 87 -14.00 -20.85 -3.83
C GLY A 87 -12.87 -20.23 -4.67
N SER A 88 -12.03 -19.37 -4.09
CA SER A 88 -10.89 -18.75 -4.77
C SER A 88 -9.57 -19.43 -4.39
N HIS A 89 -8.73 -19.70 -5.40
CA HIS A 89 -7.39 -20.27 -5.21
C HIS A 89 -6.31 -19.19 -5.25
N SER A 90 -5.47 -19.16 -4.22
CA SER A 90 -4.31 -18.26 -4.12
C SER A 90 -3.04 -19.02 -3.76
N ILE A 91 -1.91 -18.59 -4.31
CA ILE A 91 -0.60 -19.19 -4.02
C ILE A 91 0.24 -18.12 -3.35
N LEU A 92 0.57 -18.32 -2.09
CA LEU A 92 1.45 -17.46 -1.32
C LEU A 92 2.86 -18.05 -1.29
N VAL A 93 3.85 -17.19 -1.23
CA VAL A 93 5.27 -17.55 -1.24
C VAL A 93 5.97 -16.78 -0.14
N SER A 94 6.78 -17.48 0.65
CA SER A 94 7.66 -16.91 1.65
C SER A 94 9.11 -17.28 1.36
N THR A 95 10.02 -16.32 1.54
CA THR A 95 11.47 -16.59 1.57
C THR A 95 11.92 -17.31 2.83
N ASP A 96 11.13 -17.20 3.91
CA ASP A 96 11.38 -17.92 5.15
C ASP A 96 10.70 -19.28 5.11
N THR A 97 11.50 -20.34 5.10
CA THR A 97 11.02 -21.73 5.13
C THR A 97 10.68 -22.22 6.52
N THR A 98 10.84 -21.42 7.56
CA THR A 98 10.47 -21.76 8.94
C THR A 98 9.08 -21.22 9.32
N LEU A 99 8.64 -20.14 8.67
CA LEU A 99 7.35 -19.48 8.96
C LEU A 99 6.15 -20.42 8.79
N GLU A 100 5.32 -20.49 9.83
CA GLU A 100 4.09 -21.26 9.82
C GLU A 100 3.16 -20.82 8.66
N PRO A 101 2.51 -21.75 7.94
CA PRO A 101 1.61 -21.40 6.84
C PRO A 101 0.50 -20.43 7.23
N THR A 102 -0.10 -20.59 8.41
CA THR A 102 -1.14 -19.70 8.94
C THR A 102 -0.62 -18.26 9.12
N ALA A 103 0.61 -18.11 9.61
CA ALA A 103 1.28 -16.82 9.75
C ALA A 103 1.55 -16.17 8.38
N ILE A 104 1.96 -16.94 7.37
CA ILE A 104 2.14 -16.44 5.98
C ILE A 104 0.81 -15.89 5.43
N ILE A 105 -0.29 -16.62 5.64
CA ILE A 105 -1.61 -16.20 5.17
C ILE A 105 -2.06 -14.93 5.91
N ARG A 106 -1.88 -14.87 7.23
CA ARG A 106 -2.20 -13.70 8.04
C ARG A 106 -1.38 -12.48 7.63
N LEU A 107 -0.07 -12.62 7.46
CA LEU A 107 0.82 -11.55 6.99
C LEU A 107 0.39 -11.02 5.63
N TYR A 108 0.08 -11.91 4.69
CA TYR A 108 -0.39 -11.49 3.36
C TYR A 108 -1.75 -10.78 3.43
N SER A 109 -2.64 -11.17 4.34
CA SER A 109 -3.93 -10.50 4.53
C SER A 109 -3.77 -9.02 4.92
N TYR A 110 -2.74 -8.67 5.70
CA TYR A 110 -2.50 -7.28 6.07
C TYR A 110 -2.08 -6.39 4.89
N ARG A 111 -1.63 -6.97 3.76
CA ARG A 111 -1.30 -6.20 2.55
C ARG A 111 -2.48 -5.36 2.06
N PHE A 112 -3.72 -5.82 2.26
CA PHE A 112 -4.91 -5.08 1.87
C PHE A 112 -5.06 -3.74 2.62
N LYS A 113 -4.45 -3.59 3.80
CA LYS A 113 -4.41 -2.31 4.53
C LYS A 113 -3.77 -1.19 3.70
N ILE A 114 -2.82 -1.52 2.82
CA ILE A 114 -2.21 -0.56 1.89
C ILE A 114 -3.27 -0.04 0.90
N GLU A 115 -4.10 -0.92 0.34
CA GLU A 115 -5.19 -0.53 -0.57
C GLU A 115 -6.23 0.34 0.14
N CYS A 116 -6.58 0.00 1.39
CA CYS A 116 -7.41 0.87 2.23
C CYS A 116 -6.77 2.25 2.43
N THR A 117 -5.48 2.28 2.77
CA THR A 117 -4.74 3.54 3.00
C THR A 117 -4.73 4.42 1.75
N PHE A 118 -4.48 3.85 0.56
CA PHE A 118 -4.55 4.61 -0.70
C PHE A 118 -5.96 5.12 -1.01
N ARG A 119 -6.99 4.33 -0.70
CA ARG A 119 -8.38 4.77 -0.86
C ARG A 119 -8.67 5.98 0.00
N GLU A 120 -8.33 5.93 1.29
CA GLU A 120 -8.56 7.05 2.21
C GLU A 120 -7.70 8.27 1.85
N LEU A 121 -6.43 8.06 1.47
CA LEU A 121 -5.55 9.15 1.01
C LEU A 121 -6.16 9.88 -0.20
N LYS A 122 -6.74 9.15 -1.14
CA LYS A 122 -7.39 9.72 -2.32
C LYS A 122 -8.72 10.40 -1.99
N GLN A 123 -9.60 9.73 -1.24
CA GLN A 123 -10.99 10.15 -1.06
C GLN A 123 -11.18 11.14 0.10
N VAL A 124 -10.45 10.96 1.20
CA VAL A 124 -10.59 11.76 2.42
C VAL A 124 -9.69 12.99 2.36
N ILE A 125 -8.42 12.81 2.01
CA ILE A 125 -7.45 13.93 2.02
C ILE A 125 -7.33 14.59 0.66
N GLY A 126 -7.43 13.83 -0.43
CA GLY A 126 -7.13 14.36 -1.76
C GLY A 126 -5.63 14.38 -2.03
N GLY A 127 -4.88 13.38 -1.55
CA GLY A 127 -3.42 13.30 -1.68
C GLY A 127 -2.89 13.28 -3.12
N PHE A 128 -3.76 13.07 -4.11
CA PHE A 128 -3.42 13.14 -5.54
C PHE A 128 -4.16 14.25 -6.29
N ALA A 129 -4.78 15.20 -5.58
CA ALA A 129 -5.54 16.31 -6.15
C ALA A 129 -4.71 17.59 -6.35
N TYR A 130 -3.38 17.48 -6.40
CA TYR A 130 -2.48 18.61 -6.61
C TYR A 130 -2.63 19.20 -8.03
N ARG A 131 -2.31 20.50 -8.16
CA ARG A 131 -2.34 21.25 -9.43
C ARG A 131 -0.98 21.87 -9.76
N PHE A 132 0.11 21.18 -9.43
CA PHE A 132 1.46 21.60 -9.76
C PHE A 132 1.78 21.21 -11.21
N TRP A 133 1.57 22.14 -12.13
CA TRP A 133 1.86 21.96 -13.55
C TRP A 133 3.03 22.84 -13.97
N SER A 134 3.92 22.28 -14.79
CA SER A 134 5.00 23.02 -15.40
C SER A 134 4.83 23.04 -16.91
N LYS A 135 4.84 24.23 -17.50
CA LYS A 135 4.88 24.41 -18.97
C LYS A 135 6.14 23.78 -19.57
N SER A 136 7.22 23.67 -18.78
CA SER A 136 8.47 23.05 -19.20
C SER A 136 8.38 21.52 -19.28
N MET A 137 7.37 20.89 -18.69
CA MET A 137 7.20 19.44 -18.73
C MET A 137 6.76 18.99 -20.14
N PRO A 138 7.56 18.17 -20.85
CA PRO A 138 7.19 17.68 -22.17
C PRO A 138 6.06 16.65 -22.08
N LYS A 139 5.30 16.51 -23.17
CA LYS A 139 4.24 15.50 -23.26
C LYS A 139 4.85 14.09 -23.17
N LEU A 140 4.54 13.39 -22.08
CA LEU A 140 5.03 12.02 -21.87
C LEU A 140 4.31 11.04 -22.80
N LYS A 141 5.05 10.32 -23.64
CA LYS A 141 4.52 9.20 -24.43
C LYS A 141 4.49 7.94 -23.57
N ARG A 142 3.32 7.35 -23.34
CA ARG A 142 3.15 6.11 -22.54
C ARG A 142 3.60 4.85 -23.31
N TYR A 143 3.32 4.80 -24.60
CA TYR A 143 3.70 3.68 -25.48
C TYR A 143 4.86 4.10 -26.37
N ARG A 144 6.09 3.93 -25.87
CA ARG A 144 7.31 4.28 -26.62
C ARG A 144 7.89 3.08 -27.32
N LYS A 145 8.55 3.34 -28.45
CA LYS A 145 9.38 2.34 -29.12
C LYS A 145 10.69 2.17 -28.34
N LYS A 146 11.26 0.97 -28.33
CA LYS A 146 12.44 0.59 -27.53
C LYS A 146 13.69 1.47 -27.80
N ASN A 147 13.76 2.11 -28.97
CA ASN A 147 14.91 2.92 -29.40
C ASN A 147 14.64 4.44 -29.34
N GLU A 148 13.48 4.88 -28.84
CA GLU A 148 13.13 6.30 -28.75
C GLU A 148 13.65 6.90 -27.42
N LYS A 149 14.42 7.99 -27.49
CA LYS A 149 14.93 8.72 -26.31
C LYS A 149 13.78 9.25 -25.45
N HIS A 150 14.01 9.41 -24.15
CA HIS A 150 12.97 9.93 -23.27
C HIS A 150 12.71 11.42 -23.56
N PRO A 151 11.46 11.91 -23.70
CA PRO A 151 11.18 13.34 -23.93
C PRO A 151 11.80 14.28 -22.90
N VAL A 152 12.01 13.79 -21.67
CA VAL A 152 12.72 14.53 -20.59
C VAL A 152 14.23 14.61 -20.84
N GLU A 153 14.83 13.63 -21.53
CA GLU A 153 16.24 13.66 -21.92
C GLU A 153 16.50 14.61 -23.11
N LEU A 154 15.46 15.01 -23.85
CA LEU A 154 15.55 15.95 -24.97
C LEU A 154 15.55 17.41 -24.51
N ILE A 155 15.48 17.67 -23.21
CA ILE A 155 15.46 19.02 -22.66
C ILE A 155 16.90 19.48 -22.45
N GLU A 156 17.34 20.44 -23.24
CA GLU A 156 18.71 20.98 -23.15
C GLU A 156 18.79 22.19 -22.19
N ASP A 157 17.72 22.98 -22.07
CA ASP A 157 17.68 24.16 -21.19
C ASP A 157 17.73 23.78 -19.70
N GLU A 158 18.78 24.24 -19.01
CA GLU A 158 18.98 24.02 -17.58
C GLU A 158 17.88 24.65 -16.73
N LYS A 159 17.38 25.84 -17.10
CA LYS A 159 16.28 26.49 -16.35
C LYS A 159 14.98 25.69 -16.47
N ALA A 160 14.72 25.09 -17.62
CA ALA A 160 13.59 24.19 -17.80
C ALA A 160 13.71 22.92 -16.94
N LYS A 161 14.92 22.34 -16.85
CA LYS A 161 15.18 21.19 -15.96
C LYS A 161 14.93 21.54 -14.50
N GLU A 162 15.45 22.67 -14.02
CA GLU A 162 15.24 23.15 -12.66
C GLU A 162 13.75 23.28 -12.30
N ARG A 163 12.95 23.88 -13.18
CA ARG A 163 11.50 24.03 -12.98
C ARG A 163 10.79 22.68 -12.91
N ILE A 164 11.20 21.70 -13.73
CA ILE A 164 10.64 20.35 -13.69
C ILE A 164 10.96 19.69 -12.35
N VAL A 165 12.22 19.77 -11.89
CA VAL A 165 12.64 19.24 -10.59
C VAL A 165 11.86 19.89 -9.46
N GLN A 166 11.70 21.22 -9.46
CA GLN A 166 10.88 21.92 -8.47
C GLN A 166 9.43 21.44 -8.47
N THR A 167 8.86 21.21 -9.65
CA THR A 167 7.48 20.69 -9.77
C THR A 167 7.37 19.28 -9.18
N VAL A 168 8.33 18.40 -9.47
CA VAL A 168 8.37 17.04 -8.89
C VAL A 168 8.52 17.11 -7.37
N LYS A 169 9.43 17.95 -6.85
CA LYS A 169 9.59 18.17 -5.41
C LYS A 169 8.31 18.68 -4.75
N ALA A 170 7.59 19.59 -5.39
CA ALA A 170 6.29 20.07 -4.88
C ALA A 170 5.25 18.94 -4.84
N ILE A 171 5.19 18.09 -5.86
CA ILE A 171 4.32 16.91 -5.90
C ILE A 171 4.67 15.93 -4.77
N GLU A 172 5.95 15.56 -4.63
CA GLU A 172 6.42 14.64 -3.60
C GLU A 172 6.16 15.20 -2.19
N GLY A 173 6.47 16.48 -1.97
CA GLY A 173 6.22 17.17 -0.70
C GLY A 173 4.73 17.20 -0.34
N TYR A 174 3.85 17.49 -1.30
CA TYR A 174 2.41 17.46 -1.07
C TYR A 174 1.92 16.07 -0.69
N VAL A 175 2.32 15.03 -1.44
CA VAL A 175 1.95 13.64 -1.13
C VAL A 175 2.46 13.25 0.25
N MET A 176 3.69 13.64 0.61
CA MET A 176 4.26 13.38 1.93
C MET A 176 3.44 14.06 3.05
N CYS A 177 3.08 15.34 2.90
CA CYS A 177 2.21 16.03 3.84
C CYS A 177 0.85 15.32 3.98
N CYS A 178 0.28 14.83 2.89
CA CYS A 178 -0.95 14.05 2.94
C CYS A 178 -0.78 12.70 3.66
N CYS A 179 0.36 12.01 3.49
CA CYS A 179 0.67 10.78 4.23
C CYS A 179 0.80 11.05 5.74
N ILE A 180 1.45 12.15 6.13
CA ILE A 180 1.57 12.56 7.54
C ILE A 180 0.17 12.86 8.10
N ALA A 181 -0.64 13.62 7.37
CA ALA A 181 -2.01 13.93 7.77
C ALA A 181 -2.87 12.66 7.92
N MET A 182 -2.73 11.67 7.02
CA MET A 182 -3.40 10.36 7.17
C MET A 182 -2.99 9.67 8.47
N GLY A 183 -1.69 9.62 8.78
CA GLY A 183 -1.19 9.02 10.02
C GLY A 183 -1.73 9.71 11.27
N ILE A 184 -1.82 11.05 11.25
CA ILE A 184 -2.42 11.84 12.34
C ILE A 184 -3.92 11.50 12.50
N LEU A 185 -4.69 11.42 11.41
CA LEU A 185 -6.09 11.04 11.47
C LEU A 185 -6.28 9.63 12.05
N GLN A 186 -5.43 8.68 11.66
CA GLN A 186 -5.43 7.31 12.20
C GLN A 186 -5.11 7.29 13.69
N PHE A 187 -4.09 8.06 14.11
CA PHE A 187 -3.73 8.17 15.52
C PHE A 187 -4.86 8.77 16.36
N VAL A 188 -5.50 9.84 15.87
CA VAL A 188 -6.64 10.47 16.54
C VAL A 188 -7.83 9.52 16.61
N SER A 189 -8.10 8.78 15.53
CA SER A 189 -9.14 7.75 15.49
C SER A 189 -8.93 6.70 16.59
N LEU A 190 -7.72 6.17 16.72
CA LEU A 190 -7.42 5.14 17.73
C LEU A 190 -7.46 5.67 19.15
N LYS A 191 -6.94 6.89 19.38
CA LYS A 191 -6.82 7.45 20.74
C LYS A 191 -8.10 8.06 21.27
N TYR A 192 -8.91 8.67 20.41
CA TYR A 192 -10.07 9.50 20.82
C TYR A 192 -11.40 8.98 20.30
N CYS A 193 -11.48 7.71 19.87
CA CYS A 193 -12.71 7.11 19.35
C CYS A 193 -13.92 7.34 20.26
N GLY A 194 -13.78 7.10 21.57
CA GLY A 194 -14.87 7.25 22.54
C GLY A 194 -15.24 8.70 22.90
N CYS A 195 -14.45 9.68 22.48
CA CYS A 195 -14.68 11.09 22.80
C CYS A 195 -15.46 11.84 21.71
N ILE A 196 -15.68 11.20 20.55
CA ILE A 196 -16.26 11.86 19.38
C ILE A 196 -17.72 11.44 19.24
N ASP A 197 -18.61 12.41 19.42
CA ASP A 197 -20.03 12.24 19.20
C ASP A 197 -20.35 12.14 17.70
N THR A 198 -20.46 10.90 17.21
CA THR A 198 -20.78 10.57 15.82
C THR A 198 -22.27 10.73 15.50
N THR A 199 -23.15 10.85 16.49
CA THR A 199 -24.61 10.97 16.29
C THR A 199 -24.98 12.25 15.54
N LYS A 200 -24.14 13.29 15.68
CA LYS A 200 -24.31 14.58 14.99
C LYS A 200 -23.90 14.55 13.51
N LEU A 201 -23.38 13.42 13.02
CA LEU A 201 -22.92 13.24 11.64
C LEU A 201 -24.02 12.61 10.78
N ARG A 202 -24.96 13.43 10.32
CA ARG A 202 -26.17 13.00 9.59
C ARG A 202 -25.92 12.22 8.28
N TYR A 203 -24.76 12.37 7.66
CA TYR A 203 -24.47 11.82 6.32
C TYR A 203 -23.52 10.61 6.33
N LEU A 204 -23.31 9.97 7.48
CA LEU A 204 -22.57 8.71 7.53
C LEU A 204 -23.46 7.56 7.00
N ARG A 205 -23.16 7.07 5.79
CA ARG A 205 -23.86 5.91 5.19
C ARG A 205 -23.71 4.63 6.02
N THR A 206 -22.61 4.50 6.76
CA THR A 206 -22.34 3.34 7.62
C THR A 206 -21.78 3.87 8.93
N PRO A 207 -22.46 3.66 10.07
CA PRO A 207 -21.92 4.06 11.36
C PRO A 207 -20.64 3.28 11.62
N SER A 208 -19.63 3.96 12.17
CA SER A 208 -18.40 3.29 12.60
C SER A 208 -18.72 2.34 13.75
N LYS A 209 -18.00 1.21 13.81
CA LYS A 209 -18.04 0.29 14.95
C LYS A 209 -17.25 0.90 16.14
N GLU A 210 -16.60 0.04 16.91
CA GLU A 210 -15.74 0.38 18.05
C GLU A 210 -14.60 1.37 17.75
N ILE A 211 -14.17 1.50 16.48
CA ILE A 211 -13.16 2.48 16.04
C ILE A 211 -13.74 3.35 14.92
N VAL A 212 -13.68 4.68 15.09
CA VAL A 212 -14.11 5.67 14.11
C VAL A 212 -13.20 5.68 12.88
N SER A 213 -13.76 5.85 11.68
CA SER A 213 -12.95 5.89 10.45
C SER A 213 -12.19 7.22 10.30
N GLU A 214 -11.10 7.22 9.52
CA GLU A 214 -10.35 8.42 9.17
C GLU A 214 -11.24 9.49 8.52
N ALA A 215 -12.19 9.06 7.69
CA ALA A 215 -13.19 9.94 7.08
C ALA A 215 -14.07 10.65 8.12
N THR A 216 -14.45 9.92 9.19
CA THR A 216 -15.27 10.45 10.30
C THR A 216 -14.49 11.53 11.06
N ILE A 217 -13.24 11.26 11.41
CA ILE A 217 -12.36 12.23 12.07
C ILE A 217 -12.15 13.46 11.18
N ALA A 218 -11.82 13.26 9.91
CA ALA A 218 -11.59 14.36 8.99
C ALA A 218 -12.83 15.25 8.84
N HIS A 219 -14.02 14.66 8.77
CA HIS A 219 -15.27 15.43 8.73
C HIS A 219 -15.54 16.17 10.05
N TYR A 220 -15.34 15.51 11.20
CA TYR A 220 -15.48 16.15 12.51
C TYR A 220 -14.54 17.35 12.65
N LEU A 221 -13.27 17.19 12.27
CA LEU A 221 -12.28 18.27 12.30
C LEU A 221 -12.69 19.42 11.37
N ARG A 222 -13.07 19.14 10.12
CA ARG A 222 -13.54 20.20 9.18
C ARG A 222 -14.67 21.05 9.75
N ARG A 223 -15.60 20.43 10.48
CA ARG A 223 -16.74 21.14 11.08
C ARG A 223 -16.36 21.92 12.34
N ASN A 224 -15.43 21.41 13.14
CA ASN A 224 -15.13 21.95 14.47
C ASN A 224 -13.78 22.67 14.55
N ILE A 225 -12.98 22.74 13.48
CA ILE A 225 -11.59 23.24 13.53
C ILE A 225 -11.51 24.64 14.13
N PHE A 226 -12.38 25.56 13.71
CA PHE A 226 -12.40 26.93 14.23
C PHE A 226 -12.84 26.99 15.69
N SER A 227 -13.80 26.16 16.10
CA SER A 227 -14.20 26.09 17.51
C SER A 227 -13.07 25.51 18.39
N ILE A 228 -12.36 24.50 17.88
CA ILE A 228 -11.19 23.92 18.55
C ILE A 228 -10.08 24.97 18.68
N MET A 229 -9.80 25.72 17.61
CA MET A 229 -8.81 26.82 17.65
C MET A 229 -9.23 27.90 18.65
N ALA A 230 -10.48 28.35 18.62
CA ALA A 230 -10.99 29.38 19.52
C ALA A 230 -10.94 28.97 21.01
N LYS A 231 -11.08 27.68 21.32
CA LYS A 231 -10.91 27.16 22.70
C LYS A 231 -9.46 27.00 23.11
N ASN A 232 -8.54 26.90 22.15
CA ASN A 232 -7.12 26.64 22.38
C ASN A 232 -6.26 27.79 21.82
N GLN A 233 -6.55 29.01 22.27
CA GLN A 233 -5.83 30.23 21.86
C GLN A 233 -4.36 30.24 22.30
N GLU A 234 -4.02 29.49 23.35
CA GLU A 234 -2.66 29.43 23.86
C GLU A 234 -1.67 28.66 22.97
N ILE A 235 -2.18 27.84 22.04
CA ILE A 235 -1.33 27.06 21.15
C ILE A 235 -0.64 27.98 20.14
N LEU A 236 0.67 27.80 19.97
CA LEU A 236 1.51 28.59 19.06
C LEU A 236 0.91 28.72 17.65
N ILE A 237 0.37 27.63 17.09
CA ILE A 237 -0.21 27.65 15.75
C ILE A 237 -1.46 28.53 15.66
N THR A 238 -2.30 28.52 16.70
CA THR A 238 -3.49 29.38 16.77
C THR A 238 -3.05 30.85 16.85
N LYS A 239 -2.04 31.16 17.67
CA LYS A 239 -1.46 32.52 17.77
C LYS A 239 -0.92 33.00 16.43
N ILE A 240 -0.13 32.18 15.73
CA ILE A 240 0.41 32.51 14.41
C ILE A 240 -0.69 32.76 13.39
N ILE A 241 -1.72 31.90 13.35
CA ILE A 241 -2.84 32.06 12.41
C ILE A 241 -3.62 33.35 12.72
N MET A 242 -3.90 33.63 13.99
CA MET A 242 -4.60 34.85 14.41
C MET A 242 -3.81 36.11 14.09
N GLN A 243 -2.48 36.11 14.32
CA GLN A 243 -1.61 37.23 13.97
C GLN A 243 -1.66 37.53 12.47
N LYS A 244 -1.55 36.50 11.62
CA LYS A 244 -1.62 36.67 10.16
C LYS A 244 -2.98 37.12 9.63
N GLN A 245 -4.06 36.93 10.39
CA GLN A 245 -5.39 37.43 10.03
C GLN A 245 -5.59 38.90 10.43
N LEU A 246 -4.77 39.43 11.34
CA LEU A 246 -4.83 40.81 11.81
C LEU A 246 -3.96 41.76 10.95
N GLU A 247 -3.04 41.22 10.15
CA GLU A 247 -2.23 42.00 9.18
C GLU A 247 -3.06 42.32 7.91
N PRO A 248 -3.43 43.59 7.64
CA PRO A 248 -4.30 43.96 6.52
C PRO A 248 -3.66 43.80 5.12
N GLU A 249 -2.33 43.71 5.05
CA GLU A 249 -1.56 43.69 3.80
C GLU A 249 -1.88 42.49 2.89
N PHE A 250 -2.48 41.41 3.44
CA PHE A 250 -2.82 40.22 2.66
C PHE A 250 -4.05 40.39 1.74
N TYR A 251 -4.90 41.40 1.98
CA TYR A 251 -6.08 41.66 1.15
C TYR A 251 -5.81 42.57 -0.05
N GLU A 252 -4.74 43.37 -0.03
CA GLU A 252 -4.38 44.24 -1.15
C GLU A 252 -3.77 43.44 -2.31
N ASP A 253 -2.96 42.41 -2.04
CA ASP A 253 -2.34 41.56 -3.06
C ASP A 253 -3.34 40.71 -3.88
N LEU A 254 -4.54 40.46 -3.34
CA LEU A 254 -5.61 39.72 -4.03
C LEU A 254 -6.47 40.59 -4.96
N GLN A 255 -6.40 41.92 -4.84
CA GLN A 255 -7.16 42.85 -5.71
C GLN A 255 -6.38 43.31 -6.95
N VAL A 256 -5.09 42.95 -7.06
CA VAL A 256 -4.21 43.39 -8.16
C VAL A 256 -3.84 42.25 -9.14
N SER A 257 -4.49 41.07 -9.03
CA SER A 257 -4.25 39.92 -9.93
C SER A 257 -5.36 39.74 -10.98
#